data_AF-A0ABD2LQJ7-F1
#
_entry.id   AF-A0ABD2LQJ7-F1
#
_cell.length_a   1.000
_cell.length_b   1.000
_cell.length_c   1.000
_cell.angle_alpha   90.00
_cell.angle_beta   90.00
_cell.angle_gamma   90.00
#
_symmetry.space_group_name_H-M   'P 1'
#
loop_
_entity.id
_entity.type
_entity.pdbx_description
1 polymer ?
#
loop_
_entity_poly.entity_id
_entity_poly.type
_entity_poly.pdbx_seq_one_letter_code
_entity_poly.pdbx_strand_id
1 'polypeptide(L)'
;MCDAFKRLDKTYFFSSYSQMISCKEMLSELSVHFPHRCLWLSQSIVRSTRYGGTTLQSQQQDNANHTIGMIKMRLSGQIITTRFNPPKACAVPMSVGGQLARLIEIATDDAKLSSMYIGWCTFT
;
A
#
# COMPACT_ATOMS: atom_id res chain seq x y z
N MET A 1 5.37 21.66 -0.18
CA MET A 1 5.17 20.23 -0.53
C MET A 1 5.45 19.89 -2.00
N CYS A 2 5.11 20.76 -2.97
CA CYS A 2 5.40 20.55 -4.41
C CYS A 2 6.88 20.30 -4.77
N ASP A 3 7.86 20.55 -3.89
CA ASP A 3 9.28 20.40 -4.21
C ASP A 3 9.86 19.00 -3.99
N ALA A 4 9.28 18.17 -3.11
CA ALA A 4 9.80 16.82 -2.84
C ALA A 4 9.70 15.92 -4.09
N PHE A 5 8.57 15.96 -4.78
CA PHE A 5 8.36 15.22 -6.02
C PHE A 5 9.01 15.87 -7.25
N LYS A 6 9.46 17.14 -7.17
CA LYS A 6 10.32 17.73 -8.22
C LYS A 6 11.72 17.12 -8.23
N ARG A 7 12.21 16.65 -7.08
CA ARG A 7 13.50 15.95 -6.95
C ARG A 7 13.41 14.46 -7.30
N LEU A 8 12.21 13.93 -7.46
CA LEU A 8 12.01 12.53 -7.86
C LEU A 8 12.38 12.37 -9.33
N ASP A 9 13.41 11.56 -9.60
CA ASP A 9 13.71 11.12 -10.95
C ASP A 9 12.58 10.20 -11.43
N LYS A 10 11.71 10.77 -12.27
CA LYS A 10 10.54 10.08 -12.83
C LYS A 10 10.95 8.87 -13.68
N THR A 11 12.12 8.93 -14.31
CA THR A 11 12.66 7.84 -15.14
C THR A 11 13.04 6.65 -14.28
N TYR A 12 13.78 6.92 -13.19
CA TYR A 12 14.15 5.89 -12.24
C TYR A 12 12.91 5.27 -11.58
N PHE A 13 11.97 6.11 -11.12
CA PHE A 13 10.74 5.62 -10.50
C PHE A 13 9.91 4.76 -11.45
N PHE A 14 9.76 5.19 -12.71
CA PHE A 14 9.08 4.40 -13.73
C PHE A 14 9.78 3.06 -13.99
N SER A 15 11.12 3.07 -14.13
CA SER A 15 11.89 1.85 -14.39
C SER A 15 11.77 0.84 -13.25
N SER A 16 11.96 1.28 -12.00
CA SER A 16 11.84 0.41 -10.83
C SER A 16 10.42 -0.13 -10.67
N TYR A 17 9.40 0.71 -10.88
CA TYR A 17 8.01 0.27 -10.79
C TYR A 17 7.65 -0.72 -11.91
N SER A 18 8.11 -0.48 -13.14
CA SER A 18 7.91 -1.40 -14.27
C SER A 18 8.55 -2.78 -14.00
N GLN A 19 9.76 -2.79 -13.44
CA GLN A 19 10.45 -4.03 -13.08
C GLN A 19 9.71 -4.79 -11.98
N MET A 20 9.19 -4.08 -10.98
CA MET A 20 8.36 -4.69 -9.92
C MET A 20 7.11 -5.37 -10.49
N ILE A 21 6.40 -4.71 -11.43
CA ILE A 21 5.22 -5.29 -12.07
C ILE A 21 5.58 -6.49 -12.96
N SER A 22 6.73 -6.46 -13.63
CA SER A 22 7.25 -7.59 -14.41
C SER A 22 7.51 -8.82 -13.54
N CYS A 23 7.92 -8.63 -12.28
CA CYS A 23 8.19 -9.71 -11.32
C CYS A 23 6.99 -10.04 -10.40
N LYS A 24 5.77 -9.63 -10.74
CA LYS A 24 4.59 -9.74 -9.87
C LYS A 24 4.27 -11.15 -9.37
N GLU A 25 4.54 -12.19 -10.16
CA GLU A 25 4.26 -13.59 -9.78
C GLU A 25 5.19 -14.02 -8.63
N MET A 26 6.48 -13.78 -8.78
CA MET A 26 7.49 -14.03 -7.74
C MET A 26 7.21 -13.24 -6.46
N LEU A 27 6.83 -11.96 -6.59
CA LEU A 27 6.49 -11.11 -5.45
C LEU A 27 5.21 -11.57 -4.75
N SER A 28 4.22 -12.05 -5.52
CA SER A 28 2.97 -12.58 -4.97
C SER A 28 3.19 -13.88 -4.21
N GLU A 29 4.02 -14.77 -4.73
CA GLU A 29 4.43 -16.01 -4.07
C GLU A 29 5.23 -15.72 -2.80
N LEU A 30 6.24 -14.84 -2.89
CA LEU A 30 7.00 -14.40 -1.73
C LEU A 30 6.08 -13.79 -0.66
N SER A 31 5.08 -13.00 -1.05
CA SER A 31 4.14 -12.37 -0.10
C SER A 31 3.25 -13.36 0.66
N VAL A 32 3.10 -14.60 0.16
CA VAL A 32 2.40 -15.71 0.83
C VAL A 32 3.33 -16.49 1.76
N HIS A 33 4.64 -16.44 1.52
CA HIS A 33 5.65 -17.16 2.29
C HIS A 33 6.40 -16.29 3.32
N PHE A 34 6.56 -14.99 3.06
CA PHE A 34 7.14 -14.03 3.99
C PHE A 34 6.16 -13.75 5.14
N PRO A 35 6.62 -13.75 6.40
CA PRO A 35 6.12 -14.61 7.46
C PRO A 35 4.79 -14.14 8.07
N HIS A 36 3.72 -14.92 7.83
CA HIS A 36 2.38 -14.65 8.34
C HIS A 36 2.17 -14.86 9.84
N ARG A 37 3.13 -15.44 10.59
CA ARG A 37 2.89 -15.80 12.00
C ARG A 37 3.62 -14.92 13.02
N CYS A 38 4.92 -14.68 12.89
CA CYS A 38 5.68 -14.02 13.97
C CYS A 38 5.60 -12.48 13.98
N LEU A 39 5.45 -11.82 12.83
CA LEU A 39 5.44 -10.35 12.76
C LEU A 39 4.06 -9.72 13.05
N TRP A 40 2.96 -10.39 12.70
CA TRP A 40 1.61 -9.90 13.00
C TRP A 40 1.26 -10.07 14.48
N LEU A 41 1.71 -11.18 15.09
CA LEU A 41 1.64 -11.38 16.55
C LEU A 41 2.44 -10.32 17.30
N SER A 42 3.68 -10.02 16.90
CA SER A 42 4.51 -9.01 17.57
C SER A 42 3.94 -7.60 17.46
N GLN A 43 3.38 -7.20 16.30
CA GLN A 43 2.69 -5.90 16.16
C GLN A 43 1.44 -5.81 17.06
N SER A 44 0.71 -6.92 17.23
CA SER A 44 -0.48 -6.96 18.09
C SER A 44 -0.15 -6.88 19.59
N ILE A 45 0.98 -7.44 20.01
CA ILE A 45 1.51 -7.35 21.39
C ILE A 45 1.95 -5.91 21.68
N VAL A 46 2.64 -5.25 20.75
CA VAL A 46 3.07 -3.85 20.89
C VAL A 46 1.88 -2.88 20.91
N ARG A 47 0.80 -3.17 20.17
CA ARG A 47 -0.43 -2.35 20.18
C ARG A 47 -1.30 -2.60 21.42
N SER A 48 -1.42 -3.86 21.87
CA SER A 48 -2.19 -4.20 23.08
C SER A 48 -1.54 -3.66 24.35
N THR A 49 -0.21 -3.66 24.45
CA THR A 49 0.52 -3.06 25.59
C THR A 49 0.40 -1.55 25.65
N ARG A 50 0.11 -0.87 24.53
CA ARG A 50 -0.05 0.59 24.48
C ARG A 50 -1.50 1.07 24.57
N TYR A 51 -2.50 0.25 24.24
CA TYR A 51 -3.89 0.71 24.12
C TYR A 51 -5.00 -0.24 24.65
N GLY A 52 -4.68 -1.37 25.32
CA GLY A 52 -5.70 -2.25 25.90
C GLY A 52 -6.50 -3.02 24.85
N GLY A 53 -6.09 -4.25 24.55
CA GLY A 53 -6.55 -5.00 23.36
C GLY A 53 -7.91 -5.71 23.48
N THR A 54 -8.36 -6.26 22.35
CA THR A 54 -9.41 -7.29 22.26
C THR A 54 -9.05 -8.35 21.20
N THR A 55 -9.21 -9.63 21.59
CA THR A 55 -9.40 -10.87 20.81
C THR A 55 -8.98 -10.89 19.32
N LEU A 56 -7.81 -11.49 19.02
CA LEU A 56 -7.08 -11.22 17.77
C LEU A 56 -6.85 -12.40 16.81
N GLN A 57 -6.91 -13.68 17.23
CA GLN A 57 -6.33 -14.76 16.40
C GLN A 57 -7.09 -15.14 15.12
N SER A 58 -8.43 -15.17 15.10
CA SER A 58 -9.20 -15.52 13.89
C SER A 58 -9.29 -14.34 12.89
N GLN A 59 -9.52 -13.12 13.38
CA GLN A 59 -9.50 -11.91 12.54
C GLN A 59 -8.12 -11.64 11.90
N GLN A 60 -7.03 -12.13 12.49
CA GLN A 60 -5.68 -11.93 11.99
C GLN A 60 -5.38 -12.70 10.70
N GLN A 61 -5.83 -13.95 10.59
CA GLN A 61 -5.62 -14.74 9.37
C GLN A 61 -6.46 -14.19 8.20
N ASP A 62 -7.69 -13.76 8.49
CA ASP A 62 -8.56 -13.11 7.52
C ASP A 62 -7.96 -11.78 7.03
N ASN A 63 -7.34 -11.00 7.93
CA ASN A 63 -6.66 -9.75 7.58
C ASN A 63 -5.40 -9.99 6.74
N ALA A 64 -4.64 -11.07 7.00
CA ALA A 64 -3.47 -11.43 6.21
C ALA A 64 -3.86 -11.82 4.78
N ASN A 65 -4.84 -12.73 4.63
CA ASN A 65 -5.34 -13.14 3.32
C ASN A 65 -5.93 -11.96 2.54
N HIS A 66 -6.67 -11.08 3.22
CA HIS A 66 -7.20 -9.84 2.63
C HIS A 66 -6.08 -8.91 2.16
N THR A 67 -5.03 -8.73 2.96
CA THR A 67 -3.86 -7.90 2.61
C THR A 67 -3.10 -8.46 1.42
N ILE A 68 -2.89 -9.78 1.36
CA ILE A 68 -2.31 -10.46 0.19
C ILE A 68 -3.17 -10.21 -1.05
N GLY A 69 -4.50 -10.33 -0.93
CA GLY A 69 -5.43 -9.98 -1.99
C GLY A 69 -5.24 -8.55 -2.50
N MET A 70 -5.14 -7.58 -1.58
CA MET A 70 -4.86 -6.19 -1.94
C MET A 70 -3.50 -6.00 -2.64
N ILE A 71 -2.45 -6.71 -2.20
CA ILE A 71 -1.12 -6.67 -2.84
C ILE A 71 -1.21 -7.20 -4.27
N LYS A 72 -1.85 -8.36 -4.48
CA LYS A 72 -2.04 -8.95 -5.81
C LYS A 72 -2.80 -8.01 -6.76
N MET A 73 -3.82 -7.34 -6.25
CA MET A 73 -4.61 -6.36 -7.02
C MET A 73 -3.77 -5.13 -7.40
N ARG A 74 -2.92 -4.64 -6.49
CA ARG A 74 -1.99 -3.54 -6.76
C ARG A 74 -0.95 -3.91 -7.83
N LEU A 75 -0.35 -5.09 -7.71
CA LEU A 75 0.60 -5.60 -8.71
C LEU A 75 -0.05 -5.89 -10.07
N SER A 76 -1.37 -6.10 -10.10
CA SER A 76 -2.15 -6.28 -11.34
C SER A 76 -2.63 -4.95 -11.94
N GLY A 77 -2.23 -3.83 -11.35
CA GLY A 77 -2.49 -2.49 -11.87
C GLY A 77 -3.72 -1.78 -11.32
N GLN A 78 -4.17 -2.17 -10.12
CA GLN A 78 -5.26 -1.49 -9.42
C GLN A 78 -4.75 -0.67 -8.24
N ILE A 79 -4.93 0.64 -8.28
CA ILE A 79 -4.59 1.52 -7.15
C ILE A 79 -5.75 1.54 -6.16
N ILE A 80 -5.62 0.73 -5.11
CA ILE A 80 -6.60 0.65 -4.01
C ILE A 80 -6.28 1.76 -3.00
N THR A 81 -7.09 2.81 -2.98
CA THR A 81 -7.07 3.83 -1.92
C THR A 81 -8.06 3.46 -0.82
N THR A 82 -7.64 3.56 0.43
CA THR A 82 -8.34 3.03 1.62
C THR A 82 -9.72 3.63 1.90
N ARG A 83 -10.17 4.65 1.15
CA ARG A 83 -11.47 5.30 1.33
C ARG A 83 -12.52 4.95 0.27
N PHE A 84 -12.14 4.20 -0.77
CA PHE A 84 -13.10 3.78 -1.79
C PHE A 84 -13.17 2.26 -1.79
N ASN A 85 -14.42 1.78 -1.77
CA ASN A 85 -14.85 0.43 -2.12
C ASN A 85 -13.82 -0.28 -3.01
N PRO A 86 -13.54 -1.60 -2.82
CA PRO A 86 -12.84 -2.36 -3.85
C PRO A 86 -13.44 -1.95 -5.19
N PRO A 87 -12.61 -1.54 -6.17
CA PRO A 87 -13.14 -1.03 -7.42
C PRO A 87 -14.18 -2.04 -7.88
N LYS A 88 -15.43 -1.59 -8.09
CA LYS A 88 -16.50 -2.43 -8.67
C LYS A 88 -15.83 -3.30 -9.73
N ALA A 89 -16.11 -4.59 -9.74
CA ALA A 89 -15.44 -5.70 -10.44
C ALA A 89 -15.04 -5.51 -11.94
N CYS A 90 -15.20 -4.32 -12.51
CA CYS A 90 -14.82 -3.86 -13.84
C CYS A 90 -13.85 -2.67 -13.83
N ALA A 91 -12.92 -2.55 -12.87
CA ALA A 91 -11.83 -1.58 -13.01
C ALA A 91 -10.77 -2.15 -13.98
N VAL A 92 -10.74 -1.62 -15.19
CA VAL A 92 -9.71 -1.92 -16.18
C VAL A 92 -8.33 -1.65 -15.54
N PRO A 93 -7.40 -2.63 -15.56
CA PRO A 93 -6.08 -2.44 -14.97
C PRO A 93 -5.37 -1.27 -15.64
N MET A 94 -4.84 -0.35 -14.84
CA MET A 94 -4.15 0.82 -15.35
C MET A 94 -2.80 0.41 -15.96
N SER A 95 -2.37 1.12 -17.01
CA SER A 95 -0.99 1.00 -17.50
C SER A 95 0.01 1.42 -16.42
N VAL A 96 1.26 0.96 -16.52
CA VAL A 96 2.33 1.34 -15.57
C VAL A 96 2.46 2.86 -15.44
N GLY A 97 2.44 3.58 -16.55
CA GLY A 97 2.47 5.05 -16.55
C GLY A 97 1.26 5.68 -15.88
N GLY A 98 0.05 5.14 -16.14
CA GLY A 98 -1.18 5.59 -15.49
C GLY A 98 -1.17 5.36 -13.98
N GLN A 99 -0.64 4.21 -13.54
CA GLN A 99 -0.47 3.91 -12.13
C GLN A 99 0.47 4.92 -11.47
N LEU A 100 1.63 5.17 -12.08
CA LEU A 100 2.62 6.11 -11.56
C LEU A 100 2.05 7.53 -11.43
N ALA A 101 1.37 7.99 -12.48
CA ALA A 101 0.71 9.30 -12.48
C ALA A 101 -0.30 9.43 -11.34
N ARG A 102 -1.14 8.41 -11.14
CA ARG A 102 -2.14 8.40 -10.08
C ARG A 102 -1.52 8.32 -8.68
N LEU A 103 -0.43 7.58 -8.50
CA LEU A 103 0.30 7.52 -7.23
C LEU A 103 0.90 8.88 -6.88
N ILE A 104 1.52 9.56 -7.85
CA ILE A 104 2.06 10.91 -7.67
C ILE A 104 0.93 11.87 -7.29
N GLU A 105 -0.18 11.86 -8.05
CA GLU A 105 -1.34 12.70 -7.79
C GLU A 105 -1.87 12.54 -6.36
N ILE A 106 -2.05 11.29 -5.90
CA ILE A 106 -2.50 11.00 -4.53
C ILE A 106 -1.51 11.51 -3.48
N ALA A 107 -0.21 11.38 -3.75
CA ALA A 107 0.83 11.78 -2.81
C ALA A 107 1.06 13.30 -2.75
N THR A 108 0.62 14.04 -3.77
CA THR A 108 0.69 15.50 -3.86
C THR A 108 -0.65 16.20 -3.60
N ASP A 109 -1.69 15.46 -3.24
CA ASP A 109 -3.02 15.99 -2.95
C ASP A 109 -3.03 16.72 -1.59
N ASP A 110 -2.99 18.05 -1.62
CA ASP A 110 -2.95 18.90 -0.42
C ASP A 110 -4.14 18.65 0.53
N ALA A 111 -5.32 18.29 0.01
CA ALA A 111 -6.49 17.97 0.85
C ALA A 111 -6.28 16.66 1.61
N LYS A 112 -5.62 15.67 1.00
CA LYS A 112 -5.23 14.44 1.72
C LYS A 112 -4.09 14.71 2.70
N LEU A 113 -3.12 15.51 2.31
CA LEU A 113 -1.91 15.79 3.11
C LEU A 113 -2.23 16.61 4.37
N SER A 114 -3.17 17.55 4.28
CA SER A 114 -3.70 18.28 5.44
C SER A 114 -4.50 17.39 6.41
N SER A 115 -5.04 16.26 5.93
CA SER A 115 -5.76 15.29 6.75
C SER A 115 -4.87 14.20 7.38
N MET A 116 -3.57 14.20 7.08
CA MET A 116 -2.63 13.22 7.64
C MET A 116 -2.31 13.49 9.11
N TYR A 117 -1.83 12.46 9.81
CA TYR A 117 -1.40 12.60 11.20
C TYR A 117 -0.28 13.64 11.32
N ILE A 118 -0.46 14.62 12.22
CA ILE A 118 0.39 15.81 12.31
C ILE A 118 1.88 15.50 12.52
N GLY A 119 2.19 14.37 13.20
CA GLY A 119 3.56 13.91 13.44
C GLY A 119 4.28 13.34 12.22
N TRP A 120 3.64 13.22 11.04
CA TRP A 120 4.29 12.85 9.79
C TRP A 120 4.98 14.02 9.09
N CYS A 121 4.87 15.24 9.64
CA CYS A 121 5.51 16.44 9.11
C CYS A 121 5.22 16.66 7.62
N THR A 122 3.94 16.62 7.22
CA THR A 122 3.54 16.83 5.82
C THR A 122 3.86 18.23 5.28
N PHE A 123 4.22 19.20 6.11
CA PHE A 123 4.44 20.58 5.67
C PHE A 123 5.90 20.94 5.35
N THR A 124 6.85 20.04 5.60
CA THR A 124 8.31 20.24 5.37
C THR A 124 8.73 19.79 3.98
#